data_AF-A0A925I7N1-F1
#
_entry.id   AF-A0A925I7N1-F1
#
_cell.length_a   1.000
_cell.length_b   1.000
_cell.length_c   1.000
_cell.angle_alpha   90.00
_cell.angle_beta   90.00
_cell.angle_gamma   90.00
#
_symmetry.space_group_name_H-M   'P 1'
#
loop_
_entity.id
_entity.type
_entity.pdbx_description
1 polymer ?
#
loop_
_entity_poly.entity_id
_entity_poly.type
_entity_poly.pdbx_seq_one_letter_code
_entity_poly.pdbx_strand_id
1 'polypeptide(L)'
;MVILINNKRTLNEIQNEFHLRFPNLKIIFFRKKHMIGETSEKTDEIKPGLTLEEARARHNNGHVTIYPHQTVDSLEELFEEKFGLYAQVMRRSGKVWLVTSKTDEWTLAKQNEIGGEVFSEI
;
A
#
# COMPACT_ATOMS: atom_id res chain seq x y z
N MET A 1 15.90 2.32 -6.38
CA MET A 1 16.07 2.03 -4.93
C MET A 1 14.83 1.26 -4.48
N VAL A 2 14.99 0.17 -3.72
CA VAL A 2 13.92 -0.83 -3.44
C VAL A 2 13.55 -0.90 -1.95
N ILE A 3 12.40 -1.48 -1.62
CA ILE A 3 11.99 -1.83 -0.23
C ILE A 3 12.03 -3.34 -0.10
N LEU A 4 12.72 -3.85 0.93
CA LEU A 4 12.78 -5.29 1.22
C LEU A 4 11.89 -5.63 2.42
N ILE A 5 10.87 -6.45 2.19
CA ILE A 5 9.91 -6.86 3.21
C ILE A 5 10.22 -8.29 3.65
N ASN A 6 10.26 -8.52 4.97
CA ASN A 6 10.41 -9.85 5.57
C ASN A 6 9.38 -10.07 6.70
N ASN A 7 9.20 -11.33 7.11
CA ASN A 7 8.17 -11.77 8.05
C ASN A 7 8.22 -11.11 9.44
N LYS A 8 9.41 -10.69 9.89
CA LYS A 8 9.62 -10.14 11.25
C LYS A 8 9.26 -8.67 11.37
N ARG A 9 9.10 -7.98 10.24
CA ARG A 9 8.76 -6.56 10.23
C ARG A 9 7.30 -6.36 10.56
N THR A 10 7.03 -5.35 11.37
CA THR A 10 5.66 -4.87 11.60
C THR A 10 5.10 -4.22 10.35
N LEU A 11 3.78 -4.26 10.19
CA LEU A 11 3.10 -3.54 9.12
C LEU A 11 3.43 -2.04 9.20
N ASN A 12 3.50 -1.47 10.39
CA ASN A 12 3.90 -0.09 10.62
C ASN A 12 5.31 0.21 10.06
N GLU A 13 6.29 -0.66 10.29
CA GLU A 13 7.63 -0.49 9.71
C GLU A 13 7.62 -0.54 8.19
N ILE A 14 6.80 -1.40 7.60
CA ILE A 14 6.63 -1.51 6.14
C ILE A 14 5.97 -0.24 5.59
N GLN A 15 4.91 0.23 6.24
CA GLN A 15 4.18 1.45 5.87
C GLN A 15 5.07 2.70 5.97
N ASN A 16 5.86 2.81 7.05
CA ASN A 16 6.78 3.92 7.25
C ASN A 16 7.90 3.92 6.21
N GLU A 17 8.51 2.76 5.92
CA GLU A 17 9.51 2.70 4.85
C GLU A 17 8.89 3.01 3.49
N PHE A 18 7.69 2.51 3.20
CA PHE A 18 6.98 2.85 1.98
C PHE A 18 6.76 4.36 1.85
N HIS A 19 6.30 5.02 2.89
CA HIS A 19 6.09 6.47 2.90
C HIS A 19 7.40 7.26 2.78
N LEU A 20 8.48 6.82 3.42
CA LEU A 20 9.81 7.43 3.27
C LEU A 20 10.31 7.37 1.82
N ARG A 21 9.92 6.34 1.07
CA ARG A 21 10.30 6.15 -0.34
C ARG A 21 9.36 6.85 -1.32
N PHE A 22 8.09 6.93 -0.96
CA PHE A 22 7.05 7.58 -1.73
C PHE A 22 6.33 8.59 -0.81
N PRO A 23 6.89 9.80 -0.60
CA PRO A 23 6.37 10.77 0.39
C PRO A 23 4.94 11.24 0.14
N ASN A 24 4.42 11.05 -1.07
CA ASN A 24 3.06 11.41 -1.43
C ASN A 24 2.13 10.19 -1.52
N LEU A 25 2.62 9.01 -1.15
CA LEU A 25 1.85 7.77 -1.07
C LEU A 25 1.86 7.22 0.34
N LYS A 26 0.84 6.42 0.64
CA LYS A 26 0.82 5.51 1.78
C LYS A 26 0.19 4.19 1.37
N ILE A 27 0.50 3.15 2.11
CA ILE A 27 -0.05 1.80 1.94
C ILE A 27 -0.77 1.40 3.23
N ILE A 28 -1.91 0.73 3.10
CA ILE A 28 -2.72 0.20 4.20
C ILE A 28 -3.00 -1.28 3.91
N PHE A 29 -3.12 -2.11 4.94
CA PHE A 29 -3.34 -3.55 4.81
C PHE A 29 -4.65 -3.97 5.47
N PHE A 30 -5.40 -4.84 4.78
CA PHE A 30 -6.71 -5.35 5.20
C PHE A 30 -6.76 -6.88 5.16
N ARG A 31 -7.66 -7.47 5.97
CA ARG A 31 -7.89 -8.92 6.01
C ARG A 31 -8.73 -9.43 4.84
N LYS A 32 -9.51 -8.57 4.19
CA LYS A 32 -10.40 -8.91 3.07
C LYS A 32 -10.29 -7.86 1.98
N LYS A 33 -10.68 -8.23 0.75
CA LYS A 33 -10.76 -7.29 -0.36
C LYS A 33 -11.83 -6.26 -0.04
N HIS A 34 -11.48 -4.99 -0.04
CA HIS A 34 -12.45 -3.90 0.06
C HIS A 34 -12.82 -3.41 -1.32
N MET A 35 -14.11 -3.15 -1.54
CA MET A 35 -14.58 -2.45 -2.74
C MET A 35 -14.79 -0.97 -2.45
N ILE A 36 -14.64 -0.14 -3.48
CA ILE A 36 -14.95 1.29 -3.43
C ILE A 36 -16.40 1.46 -2.97
N GLY A 37 -16.61 2.13 -1.83
CA GLY A 37 -17.94 2.43 -1.29
C GLY A 37 -18.44 1.52 -0.17
N GLU A 38 -17.65 0.52 0.25
CA GLU A 38 -17.96 -0.24 1.48
C GLU A 38 -17.58 0.57 2.73
N THR A 39 -18.57 0.83 3.59
CA THR A 39 -18.46 1.58 4.86
C THR A 39 -17.68 0.84 5.95
N SER A 40 -17.03 -0.29 5.64
CA SER A 40 -16.24 -1.12 6.55
C SER A 40 -14.86 -0.53 6.89
N GLU A 41 -14.74 0.80 6.86
CA GLU A 41 -13.50 1.60 6.87
C GLU A 41 -12.57 1.41 8.09
N LYS A 42 -12.91 0.55 9.07
CA LYS A 42 -12.06 0.32 10.26
C LYS A 42 -12.05 -1.10 10.82
N THR A 43 -13.02 -1.95 10.49
CA THR A 43 -13.15 -3.26 11.15
C THR A 43 -12.17 -4.30 10.62
N ASP A 44 -11.78 -4.17 9.34
CA ASP A 44 -10.95 -5.15 8.64
C ASP A 44 -9.52 -4.66 8.38
N GLU A 45 -9.22 -3.39 8.70
CA GLU A 45 -7.85 -2.87 8.71
C GLU A 45 -7.02 -3.65 9.73
N ILE A 46 -5.86 -4.13 9.30
CA ILE A 46 -4.97 -4.89 10.16
C ILE A 46 -4.18 -3.91 11.02
N LYS A 47 -4.18 -4.14 12.33
CA LYS A 47 -3.44 -3.33 13.29
C LYS A 47 -1.96 -3.19 12.85
N PRO A 48 -1.44 -1.97 12.68
CA PRO A 48 -0.07 -1.75 12.20
C PRO A 48 1.02 -2.35 13.08
N GLY A 49 0.74 -2.59 14.36
CA GLY A 49 1.68 -3.20 15.31
C GLY A 49 1.91 -4.69 15.10
N LEU A 50 1.08 -5.38 14.30
CA LEU A 50 1.30 -6.78 13.97
C LEU A 50 2.46 -6.92 13.00
N THR A 51 3.25 -7.97 13.17
CA THR A 51 4.23 -8.43 12.19
C THR A 51 3.54 -8.92 10.92
N LEU A 52 4.25 -8.90 9.80
CA LEU A 52 3.78 -9.51 8.55
C LEU A 52 3.44 -11.00 8.77
N GLU A 53 4.21 -11.69 9.61
CA GLU A 53 3.95 -13.08 9.97
C GLU A 53 2.62 -13.30 10.69
N GLU A 54 2.25 -12.41 11.61
CA GLU A 54 0.98 -12.46 12.34
C GLU A 54 -0.21 -12.01 11.48
N ALA A 55 0.03 -11.12 10.51
CA ALA A 55 -1.00 -10.54 9.67
C ALA A 55 -1.43 -11.44 8.50
N ARG A 56 -0.47 -12.14 7.89
CA ARG A 56 -0.66 -12.90 6.64
C ARG A 56 -1.57 -14.12 6.81
N ALA A 57 -2.37 -14.39 5.80
CA ALA A 57 -3.13 -15.65 5.69
C ALA A 57 -2.32 -16.76 4.99
N ARG A 58 -1.32 -16.39 4.19
CA ARG A 58 -0.44 -17.33 3.46
C ARG A 58 0.97 -17.32 4.05
N HIS A 59 1.41 -18.46 4.57
CA HIS A 59 2.70 -18.61 5.25
C HIS A 59 3.83 -19.03 4.30
N ASN A 60 4.05 -18.24 3.25
CA ASN A 60 5.13 -18.47 2.31
C ASN A 60 6.45 -17.90 2.82
N ASN A 61 7.56 -18.60 2.62
CA ASN A 61 8.89 -18.04 2.86
C ASN A 61 9.28 -17.16 1.69
N GLY A 62 9.71 -15.94 1.97
CA GLY A 62 10.18 -15.06 0.91
C GLY A 62 10.30 -13.63 1.36
N HIS A 63 10.95 -12.86 0.50
CA HIS A 63 10.98 -11.41 0.60
C HIS A 63 10.11 -10.82 -0.51
N VAL A 64 9.51 -9.66 -0.24
CA VAL A 64 8.92 -8.82 -1.28
C VAL A 64 9.81 -7.61 -1.51
N THR A 65 10.08 -7.36 -2.79
CA THR A 65 10.84 -6.20 -3.23
C THR A 65 9.89 -5.25 -3.94
N ILE A 66 9.74 -4.03 -3.41
CA ILE A 66 8.91 -2.98 -4.02
C ILE A 66 9.79 -2.12 -4.92
N TYR A 67 9.39 -1.96 -6.19
CA TYR A 67 10.07 -1.15 -7.19
C TYR A 67 9.24 0.07 -7.59
N PRO A 68 9.86 1.24 -7.85
CA PRO A 68 9.11 2.43 -8.28
C PRO A 68 8.39 2.29 -9.63
N HIS A 69 8.87 1.42 -10.51
CA HIS A 69 8.32 1.22 -11.86
C HIS A 69 7.17 0.21 -11.92
N GLN A 70 6.88 -0.51 -10.83
CA GLN A 70 5.73 -1.40 -10.79
C GLN A 70 4.44 -0.57 -10.64
N THR A 71 3.34 -1.08 -11.18
CA THR A 71 2.02 -0.46 -11.04
C THR A 71 1.48 -0.65 -9.64
N VAL A 72 0.52 0.18 -9.22
CA VAL A 72 -0.17 -0.03 -7.95
C VAL A 72 -0.86 -1.39 -7.95
N ASP A 73 -1.59 -1.72 -9.02
CA ASP A 73 -2.29 -2.99 -9.18
C ASP A 73 -1.35 -4.19 -8.98
N SER A 74 -0.19 -4.19 -9.67
CA SER A 74 0.80 -5.26 -9.52
C SER A 74 1.37 -5.39 -8.10
N LEU A 75 1.46 -4.27 -7.36
CA LEU A 75 1.88 -4.31 -5.96
C LEU A 75 0.77 -4.91 -5.08
N GLU A 76 -0.47 -4.51 -5.27
CA GLU A 76 -1.61 -4.98 -4.49
C GLU A 76 -1.84 -6.49 -4.71
N GLU A 77 -1.80 -6.94 -5.97
CA GLU A 77 -1.82 -8.36 -6.34
C GLU A 77 -0.67 -9.14 -5.70
N LEU A 78 0.56 -8.59 -5.70
CA LEU A 78 1.72 -9.25 -5.10
C LEU A 78 1.53 -9.54 -3.61
N PHE A 79 0.91 -8.62 -2.85
CA PHE A 79 0.60 -8.85 -1.44
C PHE A 79 -0.53 -9.87 -1.25
N GLU A 80 -1.55 -9.83 -2.11
CA GLU A 80 -2.65 -10.80 -2.08
C GLU A 80 -2.12 -12.21 -2.36
N GLU A 81 -1.34 -12.38 -3.43
CA GLU A 81 -0.83 -13.68 -3.85
C GLU A 81 0.18 -14.27 -2.85
N LYS A 82 1.14 -13.46 -2.39
CA LYS A 82 2.21 -13.97 -1.53
C LYS A 82 1.80 -14.14 -0.08
N PHE A 83 0.96 -13.26 0.43
CA PHE A 83 0.66 -13.17 1.86
C PHE A 83 -0.83 -13.33 2.18
N GLY A 84 -1.72 -13.31 1.18
CA GLY A 84 -3.16 -13.27 1.42
C GLY A 84 -3.57 -11.98 2.13
N LEU A 85 -2.85 -10.88 1.87
CA LEU A 85 -3.10 -9.57 2.43
C LEU A 85 -3.59 -8.64 1.34
N TYR A 86 -4.65 -7.88 1.63
CA TYR A 86 -5.16 -6.89 0.72
C TYR A 86 -4.47 -5.57 1.02
N ALA A 87 -3.52 -5.20 0.17
CA ALA A 87 -2.89 -3.88 0.22
C ALA A 87 -3.78 -2.87 -0.51
N GLN A 88 -3.82 -1.64 0.01
CA GLN A 88 -4.41 -0.50 -0.69
C GLN A 88 -3.40 0.65 -0.68
N VAL A 89 -3.05 1.14 -1.86
CA VAL A 89 -2.27 2.36 -2.03
C VAL A 89 -3.21 3.57 -2.04
N MET A 90 -2.81 4.62 -1.34
CA MET A 90 -3.49 5.92 -1.37
C MET A 90 -2.50 7.02 -1.75
N ARG A 91 -2.95 7.96 -2.57
CA ARG A 91 -2.19 9.13 -3.03
C ARG A 91 -2.66 10.38 -2.30
N ARG A 92 -1.72 11.23 -1.91
CA ARG A 92 -2.00 12.54 -1.33
C ARG A 92 -2.58 13.48 -2.40
N SER A 93 -3.59 14.27 -2.04
CA SER A 93 -4.07 15.41 -2.82
C SER A 93 -4.35 16.56 -1.87
N GLY A 94 -3.44 17.53 -1.82
CA GLY A 94 -3.46 18.59 -0.80
C GLY A 94 -3.42 18.04 0.63
N LYS A 95 -4.57 18.12 1.34
CA LYS A 95 -4.74 17.65 2.73
C LYS A 95 -5.45 16.30 2.84
N VAL A 96 -5.93 15.73 1.73
CA VAL A 96 -6.67 14.46 1.74
C VAL A 96 -5.84 13.32 1.14
N TRP A 97 -6.20 12.09 1.48
CA TRP A 97 -5.66 10.87 0.88
C TRP A 97 -6.74 10.22 0.03
N LEU A 98 -6.45 10.02 -1.25
CA LEU A 98 -7.37 9.42 -2.22
C LEU A 98 -6.93 8.00 -2.54
N VAL A 99 -7.89 7.07 -2.63
CA VAL A 99 -7.62 5.72 -3.15
C VAL A 99 -7.22 5.80 -4.62
N THR A 100 -6.31 4.92 -5.05
CA THR A 100 -5.77 4.94 -6.42
C THR A 100 -6.49 4.00 -7.38
N SER A 101 -7.63 3.41 -7.00
CA SER A 101 -8.38 2.37 -7.74
C SER A 101 -8.85 2.72 -9.16
N LYS A 102 -8.77 3.99 -9.58
CA LYS A 102 -9.07 4.44 -10.97
C LYS A 102 -7.83 4.70 -11.80
N THR A 103 -6.66 4.52 -11.19
CA THR A 103 -5.33 4.86 -11.69
C THR A 103 -4.33 3.79 -11.23
N ASP A 104 -4.81 2.60 -10.88
CA ASP A 104 -4.00 1.53 -10.32
C ASP A 104 -3.05 0.92 -11.36
N GLU A 105 -3.32 1.18 -12.64
CA GLU A 105 -2.44 0.93 -13.77
C GLU A 105 -1.21 1.86 -13.80
N TRP A 106 -1.20 2.95 -13.02
CA TRP A 106 -0.04 3.83 -12.93
C TRP A 106 1.04 3.27 -12.01
N THR A 107 2.30 3.58 -12.35
CA THR A 107 3.44 3.21 -11.52
C THR A 107 3.43 3.94 -10.19
N LEU A 108 4.02 3.33 -9.16
CA LEU A 108 4.21 3.97 -7.86
C LEU A 108 4.96 5.31 -7.99
N ALA A 109 5.98 5.36 -8.87
CA ALA A 109 6.69 6.60 -9.16
C ALA A 109 5.76 7.68 -9.73
N LYS A 110 4.92 7.33 -10.71
CA LYS A 110 3.99 8.29 -11.32
C LYS A 110 2.92 8.77 -10.35
N GLN A 111 2.37 7.86 -9.56
CA GLN A 111 1.42 8.19 -8.50
C GLN A 111 2.03 9.14 -7.48
N ASN A 112 3.27 8.88 -7.07
CA ASN A 112 3.98 9.71 -6.10
C ASN A 112 4.32 11.10 -6.65
N GLU A 113 4.67 11.21 -7.93
CA GLU A 113 4.89 12.50 -8.61
C GLU A 113 3.63 13.35 -8.57
N ILE A 114 2.50 12.82 -9.05
CA ILE A 114 1.22 13.53 -9.10
C ILE A 114 0.71 13.92 -7.71
N GLY A 115 0.95 13.07 -6.69
CA GLY A 115 0.54 13.41 -5.32
C GLY A 115 1.31 14.58 -4.72
N GLY A 116 2.46 14.94 -5.30
CA GLY A 116 3.25 16.13 -4.94
C GLY A 116 2.86 17.38 -5.73
N GLU A 117 2.06 17.23 -6.79
CA GLU A 117 1.54 18.37 -7.54
C GLU A 117 0.49 19.08 -6.68
N VAL A 118 0.76 20.35 -6.37
CA VAL A 118 -0.24 21.22 -5.78
C VAL A 118 -1.25 21.52 -6.88
N PHE A 119 -2.42 20.86 -6.85
CA PHE A 119 -3.56 21.33 -7.60
C PHE A 119 -3.98 22.67 -6.98
N SER A 120 -3.45 23.77 -7.51
CA SER A 120 -4.03 25.08 -7.32
C SER A 120 -5.40 25.05 -8.00
N GLU A 121 -6.46 25.07 -7.20
CA GLU A 121 -7.80 25.41 -7.68
C GLU A 121 -7.68 26.78 -8.38
N ILE A 122 -8.02 26.82 -9.67
CA ILE A 122 -8.14 28.03 -10.47
C ILE A 122 -9.51 28.66 -10.17
#